data_AF-A2DGM4-F1
#
_entry.id   AF-A2DGM4-F1
#
_cell.length_a   1.000
_cell.length_b   1.000
_cell.length_c   1.000
_cell.angle_alpha   90.00
_cell.angle_beta   90.00
_cell.angle_gamma   90.00
#
_symmetry.space_group_name_H-M   'P 1'
#
loop_
_entity.id
_entity.type
_entity.pdbx_description
1 polymer ?
#
loop_
_entity_poly.entity_id
_entity_poly.type
_entity_poly.pdbx_seq_one_letter_code
_entity_poly.pdbx_strand_id
1 'polypeptide(L)'
;MTSSMGEAFRWWNGVVSTLPPQNRPPKCTVPQATTCVFTKILPILAKNVIPKNSDQEYWNSLRVFVATFLCTDNVPDPLTEFSDFLAFLYDHRKILRPESSSDCLQFFTHMTLMFSPHSLVYDAPYLCGDPNIYLQSILYLKDTSHPFWTQILTGTYEIDTLFNMYQSFHVPSGNTSGKGSWEFRLKVAEIVYELTLASLCGNPNAEEYLQTFNTNTIAIIKEAPQDVALCMSRLYIGMMKRLMFTVQETELEEFAFQLLNAVVKKEITYNYVIRFFLTIRPKILRGFKMIKVVSMVGVNSTHDIENLCDLATVAGPAPVIVCLGWNMFQSKVWHRSCFSAILQLANQYDSDTDLREWLIHFIKLLFMFVSLTVLRGKYEQRAVLICESLARLMHGGLPWVRRTVMVSAASAWASGSTPPYFEQFFTIVRETDPKYAEEYNMLLMMDIDMKFFPFDGNTLKLVNILPQKQKVTKLVKIPKTSTRAKTLKGGTKAKKGKKKGGTKSGKTLTNGVAAPKKFSGPKTIA
;
A
#
# COMPACT_ATOMS: atom_id res chain seq x y z
N MET A 1 -34.12 -26.66 45.13
CA MET A 1 -33.71 -25.46 44.38
C MET A 1 -32.42 -25.79 43.65
N THR A 2 -32.46 -25.76 42.32
CA THR A 2 -31.41 -26.27 41.42
C THR A 2 -30.29 -25.24 41.21
N SER A 3 -29.08 -25.67 40.84
CA SER A 3 -27.90 -24.79 40.72
C SER A 3 -28.13 -23.58 39.82
N SER A 4 -28.81 -23.78 38.67
CA SER A 4 -29.09 -22.71 37.69
C SER A 4 -29.85 -21.52 38.32
N MET A 5 -30.87 -21.75 39.15
CA MET A 5 -31.64 -20.66 39.76
C MET A 5 -30.77 -19.80 40.71
N GLY A 6 -29.85 -20.41 41.47
CA GLY A 6 -28.89 -19.68 42.30
C GLY A 6 -27.80 -18.96 41.50
N GLU A 7 -27.55 -19.34 40.25
CA GLU A 7 -26.66 -18.66 39.30
C GLU A 7 -27.37 -17.50 38.61
N ALA A 8 -28.62 -17.68 38.18
CA ALA A 8 -29.50 -16.64 37.66
C ALA A 8 -29.66 -15.47 38.64
N PHE A 9 -29.89 -15.77 39.93
CA PHE A 9 -29.97 -14.75 40.97
C PHE A 9 -28.65 -14.01 41.18
N ARG A 10 -27.51 -14.69 41.14
CA ARG A 10 -26.18 -14.03 41.21
C ARG A 10 -25.93 -13.13 40.01
N TRP A 11 -26.28 -13.58 38.80
CA TRP A 11 -26.15 -12.82 37.56
C TRP A 11 -26.97 -11.52 37.58
N TRP A 12 -28.21 -11.57 38.04
CA TRP A 12 -29.05 -10.38 38.23
C TRP A 12 -28.54 -9.47 39.37
N ASN A 13 -28.38 -10.03 40.57
CA ASN A 13 -28.03 -9.26 41.77
C ASN A 13 -26.65 -8.59 41.68
N GLY A 14 -25.70 -9.21 41.00
CA GLY A 14 -24.35 -8.66 40.76
C GLY A 14 -24.32 -7.42 39.87
N VAL A 15 -25.44 -7.07 39.23
CA VAL A 15 -25.58 -5.85 38.40
C VAL A 15 -26.49 -4.81 39.06
N VAL A 16 -27.45 -5.26 39.88
CA VAL A 16 -28.34 -4.41 40.69
C VAL A 16 -27.63 -3.83 41.92
N SER A 17 -26.72 -4.59 42.55
CA SER A 17 -26.06 -4.21 43.79
C SER A 17 -24.56 -3.99 43.63
N THR A 18 -24.01 -3.05 44.39
CA THR A 18 -22.55 -2.88 44.58
C THR A 18 -21.96 -3.86 45.60
N LEU A 19 -22.81 -4.65 46.28
CA LEU A 19 -22.40 -5.69 47.24
C LEU A 19 -22.12 -7.02 46.52
N PRO A 20 -21.37 -7.95 47.14
CA PRO A 20 -21.08 -9.25 46.54
C PRO A 20 -22.35 -9.99 46.09
N PRO A 21 -22.37 -10.64 44.91
CA PRO A 21 -23.57 -11.20 44.31
C PRO A 21 -24.17 -12.30 45.21
N GLN A 22 -25.40 -12.07 45.68
CA GLN A 22 -26.09 -12.96 46.62
C GLN A 22 -27.01 -13.95 45.88
N ASN A 23 -27.05 -15.20 46.34
CA ASN A 23 -28.01 -16.23 45.87
C ASN A 23 -29.45 -15.98 46.35
N ARG A 24 -29.81 -14.74 46.70
CA ARG A 24 -31.14 -14.42 47.25
C ARG A 24 -32.14 -14.16 46.12
N PRO A 25 -33.41 -14.59 46.26
CA PRO A 25 -34.46 -14.25 45.31
C PRO A 25 -34.49 -12.73 45.08
N PRO A 26 -34.29 -12.27 43.84
CA PRO A 26 -34.31 -10.86 43.51
C PRO A 26 -35.74 -10.31 43.64
N LYS A 27 -35.87 -9.05 44.03
CA LYS A 27 -37.15 -8.34 44.00
C LYS A 27 -37.37 -7.71 42.63
N CYS A 28 -38.59 -7.78 42.14
CA CYS A 28 -39.01 -7.06 40.93
C CYS A 28 -38.79 -5.55 41.15
N THR A 29 -38.03 -4.93 40.25
CA THR A 29 -37.70 -3.50 40.31
C THR A 29 -38.60 -2.68 39.39
N VAL A 30 -38.75 -1.38 39.70
CA VAL A 30 -39.51 -0.45 38.84
C VAL A 30 -38.94 -0.42 37.41
N PRO A 31 -39.77 -0.26 36.37
CA PRO A 31 -39.37 -0.37 34.97
C PRO A 31 -38.08 0.37 34.58
N GLN A 32 -37.89 1.59 35.07
CA GLN A 32 -36.69 2.39 34.79
C GLN A 32 -35.40 1.73 35.32
N ALA A 33 -35.43 1.23 36.56
CA ALA A 33 -34.29 0.54 37.16
C ALA A 33 -34.02 -0.80 36.44
N THR A 34 -35.08 -1.53 36.10
CA THR A 34 -35.01 -2.78 35.34
C THR A 34 -34.37 -2.58 33.95
N THR A 35 -34.79 -1.56 33.19
CA THR A 35 -34.17 -1.24 31.90
C THR A 35 -32.69 -0.87 32.04
N CYS A 36 -32.30 -0.16 33.11
CA CYS A 36 -30.88 0.12 33.43
C CYS A 36 -30.05 -1.11 33.83
N VAL A 37 -30.69 -2.22 34.25
CA VAL A 37 -30.03 -3.52 34.44
C VAL A 37 -29.90 -4.21 33.08
N PHE A 38 -30.96 -4.23 32.28
CA PHE A 38 -30.94 -4.86 30.95
C PHE A 38 -29.95 -4.21 29.98
N THR A 39 -29.70 -2.90 30.02
CA THR A 39 -28.63 -2.28 29.19
C THR A 39 -27.24 -2.87 29.46
N LYS A 40 -27.01 -3.48 30.63
CA LYS A 40 -25.76 -4.13 31.01
C LYS A 40 -25.76 -5.65 30.77
N ILE A 41 -26.90 -6.33 30.95
CA ILE A 41 -26.96 -7.81 30.89
C ILE A 41 -27.62 -8.36 29.63
N LEU A 42 -28.65 -7.71 29.08
CA LEU A 42 -29.42 -8.12 27.89
C LEU A 42 -29.83 -6.87 27.07
N PRO A 43 -28.91 -6.24 26.31
CA PRO A 43 -29.16 -4.96 25.66
C PRO A 43 -30.35 -4.96 24.69
N ILE A 44 -30.70 -6.12 24.11
CA ILE A 44 -31.86 -6.27 23.22
C ILE A 44 -33.19 -5.98 23.92
N LEU A 45 -33.34 -6.36 25.19
CA LEU A 45 -34.56 -6.10 25.95
C LEU A 45 -34.67 -4.61 26.29
N ALA A 46 -33.56 -4.01 26.74
CA ALA A 46 -33.52 -2.59 27.09
C ALA A 46 -33.80 -1.67 25.88
N LYS A 47 -33.40 -2.09 24.68
CA LYS A 47 -33.63 -1.34 23.44
C LYS A 47 -35.07 -1.44 22.94
N ASN A 48 -35.63 -2.65 22.91
CA ASN A 48 -36.93 -2.90 22.28
C ASN A 48 -38.12 -2.74 23.24
N VAL A 49 -37.88 -2.71 24.55
CA VAL A 49 -38.91 -2.55 25.58
C VAL A 49 -38.75 -1.20 26.28
N ILE A 50 -39.41 -0.19 25.71
CA ILE A 50 -39.44 1.17 26.27
C ILE A 50 -40.27 1.17 27.57
N PRO A 51 -39.80 1.84 28.66
CA PRO A 51 -40.61 2.07 29.86
C PRO A 51 -41.96 2.73 29.53
N LYS A 52 -43.06 2.12 29.99
CA LYS A 52 -44.43 2.62 29.80
C LYS A 52 -44.94 3.32 31.06
N ASN A 53 -46.10 3.96 30.95
CA ASN A 53 -46.73 4.69 32.05
C ASN A 53 -47.22 3.79 33.20
N SER A 54 -47.36 2.49 32.96
CA SER A 54 -47.66 1.50 33.99
C SER A 54 -46.67 0.32 33.98
N ASP A 55 -46.38 -0.19 35.17
CA ASP A 55 -45.54 -1.38 35.37
C ASP A 55 -46.12 -2.59 34.63
N GLN A 56 -47.45 -2.78 34.68
CA GLN A 56 -48.15 -3.87 33.99
C GLN A 56 -47.89 -3.87 32.49
N GLU A 57 -48.02 -2.70 31.82
CA GLU A 57 -47.80 -2.62 30.38
C GLU A 57 -46.32 -2.84 30.02
N TYR A 58 -45.38 -2.34 30.82
CA TYR A 58 -43.95 -2.57 30.61
C TYR A 58 -43.62 -4.07 30.68
N TRP A 59 -44.03 -4.72 31.76
CA TRP A 59 -43.75 -6.12 32.02
C TRP A 59 -44.45 -7.05 31.02
N ASN A 60 -45.70 -6.77 30.64
CA ASN A 60 -46.39 -7.49 29.56
C ASN A 60 -45.67 -7.31 28.22
N SER A 61 -45.22 -6.09 27.89
CA SER A 61 -44.48 -5.84 26.64
C SER A 61 -43.16 -6.61 26.61
N LEU A 62 -42.49 -6.71 27.75
CA LEU A 62 -41.24 -7.45 27.88
C LEU A 62 -41.46 -8.96 27.72
N ARG A 63 -42.49 -9.50 28.36
CA ARG A 63 -42.90 -10.91 28.22
C ARG A 63 -43.26 -11.26 26.78
N VAL A 64 -44.06 -10.43 26.10
CA VAL A 64 -44.45 -10.61 24.68
C VAL A 64 -43.24 -10.54 23.75
N PHE A 65 -42.31 -9.60 23.98
CA PHE A 65 -41.08 -9.51 23.21
C PHE A 65 -40.23 -10.77 23.33
N VAL A 66 -39.99 -11.23 24.57
CA VAL A 66 -39.21 -12.45 24.85
C VAL A 66 -39.86 -13.69 24.23
N ALA A 67 -41.19 -13.83 24.35
CA ALA A 67 -41.94 -14.94 23.77
C ALA A 67 -41.82 -14.99 22.24
N THR A 68 -41.95 -13.83 21.59
CA THR A 68 -41.84 -13.73 20.12
C THR A 68 -40.40 -14.01 19.67
N PHE A 69 -39.41 -13.40 20.30
CA PHE A 69 -37.99 -13.51 19.92
C PHE A 69 -37.46 -14.94 20.06
N LEU A 70 -37.81 -15.63 21.16
CA LEU A 70 -37.42 -17.02 21.40
C LEU A 70 -38.39 -18.05 20.78
N CYS A 71 -39.45 -17.59 20.12
CA CYS A 71 -40.50 -18.42 19.51
C CYS A 71 -41.11 -19.45 20.51
N THR A 72 -41.50 -18.98 21.70
CA THR A 72 -42.02 -19.82 22.79
C THR A 72 -43.11 -19.13 23.60
N ASP A 73 -44.21 -19.84 23.85
CA ASP A 73 -45.32 -19.34 24.67
C ASP A 73 -45.06 -19.47 26.18
N ASN A 74 -44.06 -20.27 26.57
CA ASN A 74 -43.77 -20.65 27.96
C ASN A 74 -42.89 -19.65 28.71
N VAL A 75 -43.15 -18.35 28.53
CA VAL A 75 -42.46 -17.28 29.28
C VAL A 75 -43.21 -17.01 30.59
N PRO A 76 -42.59 -17.17 31.78
CA PRO A 76 -43.23 -16.90 33.07
C PRO A 76 -43.69 -15.44 33.18
N ASP A 77 -44.67 -15.17 34.04
CA ASP A 77 -45.14 -13.80 34.24
C ASP A 77 -44.24 -13.07 35.26
N PRO A 78 -43.52 -12.01 34.87
CA PRO A 78 -42.59 -11.31 35.76
C PRO A 78 -43.27 -10.57 36.94
N LEU A 79 -44.59 -10.41 36.93
CA LEU A 79 -45.32 -9.75 38.03
C LEU A 79 -45.72 -10.74 39.14
N THR A 80 -46.02 -12.00 38.80
CA THR A 80 -46.37 -13.04 39.76
C THR A 80 -45.20 -13.97 40.08
N GLU A 81 -44.31 -14.21 39.12
CA GLU A 81 -43.27 -15.26 39.13
C GLU A 81 -41.90 -14.69 38.72
N PHE A 82 -41.52 -13.51 39.24
CA PHE A 82 -40.28 -12.81 38.86
C PHE A 82 -39.00 -13.66 38.99
N SER A 83 -38.95 -14.59 39.96
CA SER A 83 -37.79 -15.47 40.15
C SER A 83 -37.65 -16.50 39.01
N ASP A 84 -38.75 -17.08 38.57
CA ASP A 84 -38.79 -18.06 37.49
C ASP A 84 -38.62 -17.38 36.12
N PHE A 85 -39.17 -16.17 35.96
CA PHE A 85 -38.90 -15.31 34.80
C PHE A 85 -37.39 -15.01 34.64
N LEU A 86 -36.68 -14.72 35.73
CA LEU A 86 -35.22 -14.48 35.67
C LEU A 86 -34.40 -15.76 35.46
N ALA A 87 -34.83 -16.91 36.00
CA ALA A 87 -34.23 -18.19 35.65
C ALA A 87 -34.39 -18.50 34.16
N PHE A 88 -35.60 -18.30 33.61
CA PHE A 88 -35.88 -18.44 32.19
C PHE A 88 -35.00 -17.53 31.31
N LEU A 89 -34.85 -16.24 31.66
CA LEU A 89 -33.94 -15.33 30.94
C LEU A 89 -32.47 -15.75 31.06
N TYR A 90 -32.06 -16.27 32.22
CA TYR A 90 -30.70 -16.76 32.43
C TYR A 90 -30.39 -17.97 31.55
N ASP A 91 -31.29 -18.95 31.47
CA ASP A 91 -31.09 -20.15 30.65
C ASP A 91 -31.00 -19.80 29.14
N HIS A 92 -31.75 -18.79 28.68
CA HIS A 92 -31.72 -18.29 27.30
C HIS A 92 -30.69 -17.17 27.04
N ARG A 93 -29.85 -16.80 28.02
CA ARG A 93 -29.00 -15.61 27.96
C ARG A 93 -28.06 -15.54 26.75
N LYS A 94 -27.57 -16.68 26.25
CA LYS A 94 -26.67 -16.73 25.08
C LYS A 94 -27.38 -16.35 23.77
N ILE A 95 -28.66 -16.68 23.66
CA ILE A 95 -29.49 -16.30 22.51
C ILE A 95 -29.86 -14.81 22.62
N LEU A 96 -30.12 -14.31 23.83
CA LEU A 96 -30.52 -12.91 24.07
C LEU A 96 -29.33 -11.92 24.13
N ARG A 97 -28.11 -12.43 24.35
CA ARG A 97 -26.84 -11.72 24.29
C ARG A 97 -25.77 -12.68 23.77
N PRO A 98 -25.41 -12.59 22.47
CA PRO A 98 -24.42 -13.47 21.90
C PRO A 98 -23.01 -13.15 22.41
N GLU A 99 -22.24 -14.18 22.80
CA GLU A 99 -20.87 -14.07 23.29
C GLU A 99 -19.84 -14.66 22.30
N SER A 100 -20.31 -15.21 21.18
CA SER A 100 -19.49 -15.77 20.10
C SER A 100 -20.15 -15.55 18.73
N SER A 101 -19.39 -15.69 17.64
CA SER A 101 -19.94 -15.53 16.29
C SER A 101 -20.99 -16.58 15.93
N SER A 102 -20.95 -17.75 16.59
CA SER A 102 -22.00 -18.78 16.45
C SER A 102 -23.30 -18.36 17.14
N ASP A 103 -23.20 -17.75 18.34
CA ASP A 103 -24.37 -17.20 19.03
C ASP A 103 -24.94 -16.00 18.24
N CYS A 104 -24.07 -15.15 17.69
CA CYS A 104 -24.50 -14.03 16.83
C CYS A 104 -25.25 -14.50 15.58
N LEU A 105 -24.89 -15.65 14.99
CA LEU A 105 -25.65 -16.20 13.86
C LEU A 105 -27.07 -16.56 14.26
N GLN A 106 -27.25 -17.31 15.36
CA GLN A 106 -28.58 -17.66 15.87
C GLN A 106 -29.37 -16.39 16.20
N PHE A 107 -28.74 -15.45 16.90
CA PHE A 107 -29.30 -14.13 17.19
C PHE A 107 -29.75 -13.39 15.92
N PHE A 108 -28.95 -13.41 14.84
CA PHE A 108 -29.34 -12.82 13.55
C PHE A 108 -30.51 -13.54 12.90
N THR A 109 -30.57 -14.88 12.94
CA THR A 109 -31.74 -15.64 12.45
C THR A 109 -33.01 -15.22 13.19
N HIS A 110 -32.99 -15.16 14.53
CA HIS A 110 -34.13 -14.68 15.33
C HIS A 110 -34.46 -13.21 15.05
N MET A 111 -33.46 -12.33 14.95
CA MET A 111 -33.65 -10.92 14.59
C MET A 111 -34.33 -10.76 13.21
N THR A 112 -33.97 -11.56 12.20
CA THR A 112 -34.57 -11.45 10.85
C THR A 112 -36.05 -11.80 10.78
N LEU A 113 -36.60 -12.49 11.78
CA LEU A 113 -38.04 -12.73 11.90
C LEU A 113 -38.81 -11.53 12.45
N MET A 114 -38.13 -10.61 13.15
CA MET A 114 -38.74 -9.49 13.87
C MET A 114 -38.34 -8.10 13.36
N PHE A 115 -37.22 -7.99 12.64
CA PHE A 115 -36.59 -6.72 12.30
C PHE A 115 -36.14 -6.67 10.83
N SER A 116 -36.17 -5.47 10.25
CA SER A 116 -35.61 -5.23 8.93
C SER A 116 -34.08 -5.38 8.92
N PRO A 117 -33.44 -5.70 7.79
CA PRO A 117 -31.98 -5.74 7.69
C PRO A 117 -31.29 -4.45 8.10
N HIS A 118 -31.86 -3.31 7.68
CA HIS A 118 -31.43 -1.98 8.10
C HIS A 118 -31.39 -1.82 9.64
N SER A 119 -32.44 -2.26 10.34
CA SER A 119 -32.47 -2.23 11.81
C SER A 119 -31.38 -3.12 12.41
N LEU A 120 -31.23 -4.34 11.90
CA LEU A 120 -30.20 -5.25 12.40
C LEU A 120 -28.78 -4.70 12.19
N VAL A 121 -28.51 -4.04 11.05
CA VAL A 121 -27.22 -3.41 10.73
C VAL A 121 -26.82 -2.32 11.74
N TYR A 122 -27.73 -1.41 12.07
CA TYR A 122 -27.44 -0.34 13.04
C TYR A 122 -27.40 -0.83 14.48
N ASP A 123 -28.20 -1.85 14.80
CA ASP A 123 -28.48 -2.22 16.17
C ASP A 123 -27.56 -3.33 16.67
N ALA A 124 -27.23 -4.32 15.83
CA ALA A 124 -26.35 -5.43 16.15
C ALA A 124 -25.02 -5.04 16.83
N PRO A 125 -24.27 -3.99 16.44
CA PRO A 125 -23.03 -3.64 17.13
C PRO A 125 -23.24 -3.26 18.60
N TYR A 126 -24.38 -2.63 18.93
CA TYR A 126 -24.75 -2.34 20.32
C TYR A 126 -25.23 -3.62 21.03
N LEU A 127 -25.98 -4.47 20.35
CA LEU A 127 -26.59 -5.69 20.92
C LEU A 127 -25.56 -6.81 21.19
N CYS A 128 -24.52 -6.93 20.38
CA CYS A 128 -23.43 -7.89 20.57
C CYS A 128 -22.42 -7.46 21.66
N GLY A 129 -22.36 -6.18 22.01
CA GLY A 129 -21.47 -5.64 23.06
C GLY A 129 -19.97 -5.59 22.73
N ASP A 130 -19.48 -6.40 21.80
CA ASP A 130 -18.11 -6.34 21.25
C ASP A 130 -18.13 -6.11 19.73
N PRO A 131 -17.58 -4.99 19.23
CA PRO A 131 -17.45 -4.71 17.80
C PRO A 131 -16.68 -5.79 17.01
N ASN A 132 -15.71 -6.48 17.59
CA ASN A 132 -14.96 -7.54 16.89
C ASN A 132 -15.82 -8.78 16.66
N ILE A 133 -16.60 -9.19 17.66
CA ILE A 133 -17.54 -10.32 17.55
C ILE A 133 -18.60 -9.98 16.50
N TYR A 134 -19.13 -8.75 16.52
CA TYR A 134 -20.08 -8.27 15.53
C TYR A 134 -19.52 -8.33 14.10
N LEU A 135 -18.37 -7.70 13.83
CA LEU A 135 -17.76 -7.71 12.49
C LEU A 135 -17.41 -9.14 12.01
N GLN A 136 -16.90 -9.99 12.91
CA GLN A 136 -16.62 -11.39 12.61
C GLN A 136 -17.90 -12.16 12.26
N SER A 137 -19.04 -11.79 12.84
CA SER A 137 -20.34 -12.41 12.54
C SER A 137 -20.92 -11.94 11.20
N ILE A 138 -20.68 -10.68 10.81
CA ILE A 138 -20.98 -10.20 9.45
C ILE A 138 -20.14 -10.95 8.41
N LEU A 139 -18.84 -11.16 8.66
CA LEU A 139 -17.99 -11.98 7.79
C LEU A 139 -18.43 -13.45 7.77
N TYR A 140 -18.90 -14.00 8.89
CA TYR A 140 -19.44 -15.35 8.93
C TYR A 140 -20.74 -15.50 8.11
N LEU A 141 -21.63 -14.50 8.14
CA LEU A 141 -22.82 -14.45 7.27
C LEU A 141 -22.45 -14.44 5.79
N LYS A 142 -21.39 -13.71 5.41
CA LYS A 142 -20.81 -13.71 4.07
C LYS A 142 -20.28 -15.10 3.70
N ASP A 143 -19.38 -15.66 4.52
CA ASP A 143 -18.70 -16.93 4.24
C ASP A 143 -19.67 -18.11 4.13
N THR A 144 -20.78 -18.07 4.89
CA THR A 144 -21.87 -19.06 4.81
C THR A 144 -22.91 -18.76 3.73
N SER A 145 -22.76 -17.66 2.97
CA SER A 145 -23.75 -17.19 1.98
C SER A 145 -25.18 -17.08 2.55
N HIS A 146 -25.28 -16.64 3.80
CA HIS A 146 -26.55 -16.58 4.52
C HIS A 146 -27.53 -15.63 3.80
N PRO A 147 -28.83 -15.96 3.65
CA PRO A 147 -29.79 -15.16 2.89
C PRO A 147 -29.84 -13.68 3.28
N PHE A 148 -29.63 -13.39 4.56
CA PHE A 148 -29.53 -12.03 5.11
C PHE A 148 -28.42 -11.19 4.46
N TRP A 149 -27.24 -11.78 4.24
CA TRP A 149 -26.11 -11.09 3.60
C TRP A 149 -26.41 -10.81 2.14
N THR A 150 -27.01 -11.78 1.43
CA THR A 150 -27.49 -11.59 0.06
C THR A 150 -28.51 -10.46 -0.03
N GLN A 151 -29.46 -10.38 0.91
CA GLN A 151 -30.44 -9.29 0.95
C GLN A 151 -29.77 -7.92 1.12
N ILE A 152 -28.79 -7.80 2.03
CA ILE A 152 -27.98 -6.59 2.20
C ILE A 152 -27.30 -6.20 0.87
N LEU A 153 -26.63 -7.13 0.19
CA LEU A 153 -25.90 -6.84 -1.05
C LEU A 153 -26.82 -6.55 -2.26
N THR A 154 -28.13 -6.77 -2.15
CA THR A 154 -29.12 -6.36 -3.17
C THR A 154 -29.77 -5.01 -2.89
N GLY A 155 -29.67 -4.48 -1.67
CA GLY A 155 -30.31 -3.23 -1.25
C GLY A 155 -29.38 -2.04 -1.37
N THR A 156 -29.71 -1.06 -2.23
CA THR A 156 -28.89 0.17 -2.37
C THR A 156 -28.82 0.95 -1.05
N TYR A 157 -29.95 1.09 -0.36
CA TYR A 157 -30.04 1.78 0.93
C TYR A 157 -29.24 1.08 2.04
N GLU A 158 -29.27 -0.25 2.08
CA GLU A 158 -28.51 -1.08 3.01
C GLU A 158 -27.00 -0.96 2.74
N ILE A 159 -26.58 -1.00 1.47
CA ILE A 159 -25.19 -0.77 1.06
C ILE A 159 -24.72 0.63 1.49
N ASP A 160 -25.48 1.68 1.13
CA ASP A 160 -25.14 3.06 1.47
C ASP A 160 -25.00 3.25 2.98
N THR A 161 -25.93 2.69 3.74
CA THR A 161 -25.94 2.68 5.21
C THR A 161 -24.67 2.05 5.77
N LEU A 162 -24.36 0.82 5.36
CA LEU A 162 -23.21 0.06 5.85
C LEU A 162 -21.88 0.69 5.44
N PHE A 163 -21.79 1.16 4.21
CA PHE A 163 -20.59 1.82 3.70
C PHE A 163 -20.31 3.10 4.50
N ASN A 164 -21.32 3.94 4.70
CA ASN A 164 -21.20 5.16 5.49
C ASN A 164 -20.82 4.91 6.96
N MET A 165 -21.33 3.83 7.55
CA MET A 165 -20.95 3.41 8.90
C MET A 165 -19.47 2.99 8.97
N TYR A 166 -19.00 2.15 8.03
CA TYR A 166 -17.68 1.52 8.12
C TYR A 166 -16.53 2.30 7.48
N GLN A 167 -16.79 3.18 6.51
CA GLN A 167 -15.73 3.97 5.85
C GLN A 167 -14.89 4.78 6.84
N SER A 168 -15.51 5.27 7.92
CA SER A 168 -14.84 6.04 8.98
C SER A 168 -13.83 5.22 9.79
N PHE A 169 -14.03 3.90 9.85
CA PHE A 169 -13.10 2.95 10.48
C PHE A 169 -12.09 2.37 9.47
N HIS A 170 -12.43 2.38 8.18
CA HIS A 170 -11.53 2.06 7.09
C HIS A 170 -10.60 3.24 6.76
N VAL A 171 -9.74 3.61 7.71
CA VAL A 171 -8.69 4.63 7.56
C VAL A 171 -7.40 4.15 8.23
N PRO A 172 -6.22 4.76 7.98
CA PRO A 172 -5.00 4.38 8.68
C PRO A 172 -5.09 4.60 10.19
N SER A 173 -4.36 3.78 10.94
CA SER A 173 -4.13 4.05 12.36
C SER A 173 -3.04 5.10 12.52
N GLY A 174 -3.29 6.12 13.35
CA GLY A 174 -2.19 6.91 13.90
C GLY A 174 -1.14 6.02 14.60
N ASN A 175 0.06 6.58 14.82
CA ASN A 175 1.33 5.91 15.19
C ASN A 175 1.36 5.00 16.45
N THR A 176 0.22 4.62 17.04
CA THR A 176 0.09 3.88 18.31
C THR A 176 -0.84 2.65 18.24
N SER A 177 -1.10 2.10 17.04
CA SER A 177 -1.93 0.88 16.90
C SER A 177 -1.22 -0.41 17.32
N GLY A 178 -1.71 -1.03 18.40
CA GLY A 178 -1.41 -2.42 18.75
C GLY A 178 -2.09 -3.43 17.82
N LYS A 179 -1.69 -4.72 17.90
CA LYS A 179 -2.13 -5.79 16.98
C LYS A 179 -3.65 -5.87 16.77
N GLY A 180 -4.46 -5.81 17.83
CA GLY A 180 -5.92 -5.88 17.75
C GLY A 180 -6.55 -4.74 16.93
N SER A 181 -5.90 -3.57 16.83
CA SER A 181 -6.38 -2.49 15.96
C SER A 181 -6.23 -2.80 14.47
N TRP A 182 -5.25 -3.64 14.08
CA TRP A 182 -5.08 -4.05 12.68
C TRP A 182 -6.03 -5.19 12.31
N GLU A 183 -6.26 -6.14 13.22
CA GLU A 183 -7.25 -7.20 13.01
C GLU A 183 -8.66 -6.62 12.79
N PHE A 184 -9.07 -5.67 13.65
CA PHE A 184 -10.33 -4.94 13.48
C PHE A 184 -10.41 -4.26 12.11
N ARG A 185 -9.35 -3.56 11.68
CA ARG A 185 -9.33 -2.89 10.36
C ARG A 185 -9.33 -3.86 9.19
N LEU A 186 -8.73 -5.04 9.30
CA LEU A 186 -8.82 -6.08 8.26
C LEU A 186 -10.26 -6.55 8.09
N LYS A 187 -10.98 -6.81 9.19
CA LYS A 187 -12.41 -7.17 9.15
C LYS A 187 -13.26 -6.06 8.51
N VAL A 188 -13.03 -4.80 8.90
CA VAL A 188 -13.69 -3.63 8.32
C VAL A 188 -13.39 -3.51 6.81
N ALA A 189 -12.13 -3.59 6.40
CA ALA A 189 -11.75 -3.45 4.99
C ALA A 189 -12.34 -4.55 4.10
N GLU A 190 -12.46 -5.78 4.62
CA GLU A 190 -13.13 -6.87 3.91
C GLU A 190 -14.63 -6.64 3.74
N ILE A 191 -15.32 -6.11 4.77
CA ILE A 191 -16.74 -5.73 4.66
C ILE A 191 -16.92 -4.57 3.66
N VAL A 192 -16.10 -3.52 3.76
CA VAL A 192 -16.14 -2.38 2.82
C VAL A 192 -15.82 -2.81 1.39
N TYR A 193 -14.91 -3.76 1.20
CA TYR A 193 -14.60 -4.37 -0.09
C TYR A 193 -15.83 -5.04 -0.74
N GLU A 194 -16.55 -5.90 -0.01
CA GLU A 194 -17.75 -6.56 -0.55
C GLU A 194 -18.89 -5.57 -0.83
N LEU A 195 -19.09 -4.57 0.04
CA LEU A 195 -20.08 -3.50 -0.18
C LEU A 195 -19.75 -2.66 -1.41
N THR A 196 -18.47 -2.33 -1.62
CA THR A 196 -18.00 -1.65 -2.83
C THR A 196 -18.29 -2.51 -4.05
N LEU A 197 -17.98 -3.82 -4.03
CA LEU A 197 -18.26 -4.71 -5.15
C LEU A 197 -19.75 -4.81 -5.49
N ALA A 198 -20.61 -4.94 -4.47
CA ALA A 198 -22.06 -4.97 -4.67
C ALA A 198 -22.61 -3.64 -5.22
N SER A 199 -22.06 -2.50 -4.80
CA SER A 199 -22.46 -1.18 -5.31
C SER A 199 -22.26 -1.05 -6.82
N LEU A 200 -21.24 -1.69 -7.40
CA LEU A 200 -20.97 -1.67 -8.85
C LEU A 200 -22.11 -2.28 -9.68
N CYS A 201 -23.03 -3.04 -9.07
CA CYS A 201 -24.20 -3.64 -9.72
C CYS A 201 -25.41 -2.68 -9.81
N GLY A 202 -25.19 -1.36 -9.87
CA GLY A 202 -26.23 -0.36 -10.16
C GLY A 202 -26.55 0.62 -9.03
N ASN A 203 -25.73 0.72 -7.98
CA ASN A 203 -25.87 1.76 -6.96
C ASN A 203 -25.36 3.12 -7.51
N PRO A 204 -26.12 4.23 -7.38
CA PRO A 204 -25.68 5.56 -7.82
C PRO A 204 -24.34 6.05 -7.23
N ASN A 205 -23.98 5.61 -6.02
CA ASN A 205 -22.79 6.05 -5.28
C ASN A 205 -21.55 5.18 -5.55
N ALA A 206 -21.63 4.20 -6.44
CA ALA A 206 -20.60 3.17 -6.63
C ALA A 206 -19.20 3.74 -6.96
N GLU A 207 -19.13 4.85 -7.71
CA GLU A 207 -17.87 5.54 -8.04
C GLU A 207 -17.23 6.18 -6.79
N GLU A 208 -18.03 6.86 -5.96
CA GLU A 208 -17.56 7.45 -4.69
C GLU A 208 -17.04 6.36 -3.73
N TYR A 209 -17.75 5.22 -3.68
CA TYR A 209 -17.39 4.09 -2.82
C TYR A 209 -16.10 3.41 -3.30
N LEU A 210 -15.92 3.28 -4.62
CA LEU A 210 -14.68 2.78 -5.22
C LEU A 210 -13.50 3.73 -4.95
N GLN A 211 -13.66 5.04 -5.17
CA GLN A 211 -12.60 6.03 -4.93
C GLN A 211 -12.21 6.10 -3.44
N THR A 212 -13.19 6.00 -2.54
CA THR A 212 -12.99 5.97 -1.08
C THR A 212 -12.29 4.69 -0.65
N PHE A 213 -12.75 3.53 -1.12
CA PHE A 213 -12.10 2.23 -0.86
C PHE A 213 -10.64 2.24 -1.35
N ASN A 214 -10.40 2.71 -2.59
CA ASN A 214 -9.06 2.83 -3.15
C ASN A 214 -8.16 3.70 -2.26
N THR A 215 -8.53 4.97 -2.05
CA THR A 215 -7.75 5.96 -1.30
C THR A 215 -7.36 5.44 0.09
N ASN A 216 -8.34 4.89 0.81
CA ASN A 216 -8.15 4.43 2.18
C ASN A 216 -7.32 3.15 2.26
N THR A 217 -7.55 2.17 1.37
CA THR A 217 -6.76 0.93 1.32
C THR A 217 -5.29 1.24 1.01
N ILE A 218 -5.03 2.14 0.04
CA ILE A 218 -3.68 2.60 -0.32
C ILE A 218 -2.99 3.31 0.85
N ALA A 219 -3.71 4.11 1.61
CA ALA A 219 -3.18 4.76 2.81
C ALA A 219 -2.82 3.72 3.89
N ILE A 220 -3.70 2.74 4.15
CA ILE A 220 -3.44 1.67 5.12
C ILE A 220 -2.23 0.82 4.70
N ILE A 221 -2.10 0.42 3.42
CA ILE A 221 -0.98 -0.40 2.93
C ILE A 221 0.39 0.27 3.19
N LYS A 222 0.48 1.60 3.09
CA LYS A 222 1.71 2.35 3.34
C LYS A 222 2.14 2.25 4.81
N GLU A 223 1.20 2.42 5.73
CA GLU A 223 1.47 2.53 7.17
C GLU A 223 1.52 1.18 7.87
N ALA A 224 0.70 0.20 7.46
CA ALA A 224 0.49 -1.05 8.17
C ALA A 224 1.72 -1.98 8.19
N PRO A 225 1.83 -2.90 9.18
CA PRO A 225 2.79 -4.01 9.17
C PRO A 225 2.73 -4.87 7.90
N GLN A 226 3.81 -5.60 7.60
CA GLN A 226 3.99 -6.26 6.29
C GLN A 226 2.97 -7.39 5.99
N ASP A 227 2.54 -8.11 7.03
CA ASP A 227 1.46 -9.09 7.02
C ASP A 227 0.09 -8.45 6.74
N VAL A 228 -0.22 -7.35 7.45
CA VAL A 228 -1.47 -6.58 7.26
C VAL A 228 -1.51 -5.95 5.86
N ALA A 229 -0.40 -5.35 5.41
CA ALA A 229 -0.25 -4.77 4.08
C ALA A 229 -0.41 -5.83 2.97
N LEU A 230 0.05 -7.07 3.20
CA LEU A 230 -0.19 -8.18 2.28
C LEU A 230 -1.67 -8.54 2.18
N CYS A 231 -2.39 -8.65 3.31
CA CYS A 231 -3.83 -8.91 3.29
C CYS A 231 -4.63 -7.78 2.60
N MET A 232 -4.33 -6.51 2.90
CA MET A 232 -4.95 -5.37 2.21
C MET A 232 -4.64 -5.36 0.71
N SER A 233 -3.41 -5.70 0.32
CA SER A 233 -3.05 -5.81 -1.11
C SER A 233 -3.81 -6.93 -1.82
N ARG A 234 -4.18 -8.02 -1.13
CA ARG A 234 -5.02 -9.10 -1.68
C ARG A 234 -6.45 -8.63 -1.95
N LEU A 235 -7.06 -7.88 -1.04
CA LEU A 235 -8.38 -7.26 -1.25
C LEU A 235 -8.33 -6.27 -2.43
N TYR A 236 -7.32 -5.40 -2.45
CA TYR A 236 -7.13 -4.44 -3.54
C TYR A 236 -6.95 -5.13 -4.90
N ILE A 237 -6.13 -6.18 -4.97
CA ILE A 237 -5.96 -7.01 -6.17
C ILE A 237 -7.27 -7.70 -6.57
N GLY A 238 -8.06 -8.17 -5.60
CA GLY A 238 -9.41 -8.69 -5.83
C GLY A 238 -10.33 -7.66 -6.49
N MET A 239 -10.29 -6.42 -6.02
CA MET A 239 -11.07 -5.30 -6.57
C MET A 239 -10.65 -5.03 -8.01
N MET A 240 -9.34 -4.83 -8.25
CA MET A 240 -8.80 -4.63 -9.60
C MET A 240 -9.24 -5.72 -10.59
N LYS A 241 -9.16 -7.01 -10.20
CA LYS A 241 -9.59 -8.14 -11.04
C LYS A 241 -11.06 -8.07 -11.46
N ARG A 242 -11.94 -7.51 -10.63
CA ARG A 242 -13.36 -7.30 -10.96
C ARG A 242 -13.53 -6.12 -11.91
N LEU A 243 -12.84 -5.01 -11.63
CA LEU A 243 -12.90 -3.77 -12.42
C LEU A 243 -12.28 -3.90 -13.82
N MET A 244 -11.40 -4.89 -14.06
CA MET A 244 -10.79 -5.18 -15.37
C MET A 244 -11.77 -5.30 -16.55
N PHE A 245 -13.05 -5.55 -16.29
CA PHE A 245 -14.08 -5.75 -17.31
C PHE A 245 -15.11 -4.61 -17.35
N THR A 246 -15.04 -3.65 -16.44
CA THR A 246 -16.06 -2.60 -16.25
C THR A 246 -15.48 -1.18 -16.27
N VAL A 247 -14.19 -1.00 -15.99
CA VAL A 247 -13.51 0.29 -15.87
C VAL A 247 -12.53 0.50 -17.04
N GLN A 248 -12.27 1.76 -17.40
CA GLN A 248 -11.32 2.11 -18.45
C GLN A 248 -9.88 1.72 -18.10
N GLU A 249 -9.10 1.29 -19.10
CA GLU A 249 -7.70 0.87 -18.92
C GLU A 249 -6.84 1.95 -18.22
N THR A 250 -7.09 3.24 -18.48
CA THR A 250 -6.33 4.36 -17.92
C THR A 250 -6.50 4.50 -16.40
N GLU A 251 -7.70 4.25 -15.88
CA GLU A 251 -7.99 4.33 -14.45
C GLU A 251 -7.46 3.08 -13.72
N LEU A 252 -7.61 1.90 -14.33
CA LEU A 252 -6.99 0.66 -13.86
C LEU A 252 -5.44 0.77 -13.79
N GLU A 253 -4.83 1.44 -14.76
CA GLU A 253 -3.39 1.72 -14.79
C GLU A 253 -2.98 2.68 -13.67
N GLU A 254 -3.83 3.65 -13.32
CA GLU A 254 -3.59 4.53 -12.18
C GLU A 254 -3.66 3.76 -10.86
N PHE A 255 -4.71 2.95 -10.64
CA PHE A 255 -4.84 2.10 -9.45
C PHE A 255 -3.65 1.13 -9.30
N ALA A 256 -3.18 0.55 -10.41
CA ALA A 256 -1.97 -0.27 -10.42
C ALA A 256 -0.74 0.51 -9.93
N PHE A 257 -0.59 1.75 -10.40
CA PHE A 257 0.53 2.61 -10.01
C PHE A 257 0.42 3.08 -8.55
N GLN A 258 -0.78 3.39 -8.06
CA GLN A 258 -1.03 3.74 -6.67
C GLN A 258 -0.66 2.57 -5.73
N LEU A 259 -1.11 1.35 -6.05
CA LEU A 259 -0.76 0.13 -5.30
C LEU A 259 0.76 -0.12 -5.30
N LEU A 260 1.39 -0.10 -6.48
CA LEU A 260 2.82 -0.32 -6.62
C LEU A 260 3.64 0.62 -5.74
N ASN A 261 3.36 1.93 -5.80
CA ASN A 261 4.06 2.92 -4.97
C ASN A 261 3.78 2.76 -3.46
N ALA A 262 2.61 2.24 -3.07
CA ALA A 262 2.28 1.95 -1.67
C ALA A 262 3.15 0.81 -1.11
N VAL A 263 3.44 -0.21 -1.92
CA VAL A 263 4.14 -1.43 -1.47
C VAL A 263 5.66 -1.40 -1.64
N VAL A 264 6.26 -0.42 -2.36
CA VAL A 264 7.72 -0.29 -2.61
C VAL A 264 8.61 -0.58 -1.40
N LYS A 265 8.20 -0.20 -0.18
CA LYS A 265 8.97 -0.37 1.06
C LYS A 265 8.62 -1.63 1.87
N LYS A 266 7.87 -2.57 1.31
CA LYS A 266 7.32 -3.77 1.96
C LYS A 266 7.73 -5.01 1.16
N GLU A 267 8.95 -5.52 1.36
CA GLU A 267 9.63 -6.48 0.46
C GLU A 267 8.76 -7.66 -0.02
N ILE A 268 8.08 -8.37 0.90
CA ILE A 268 7.23 -9.52 0.54
C ILE A 268 5.98 -9.06 -0.23
N THR A 269 5.32 -8.00 0.23
CA THR A 269 4.11 -7.44 -0.39
C THR A 269 4.40 -6.90 -1.78
N TYR A 270 5.54 -6.22 -1.95
CA TYR A 270 6.04 -5.72 -3.22
C TYR A 270 6.24 -6.85 -4.24
N ASN A 271 6.96 -7.91 -3.85
CA ASN A 271 7.18 -9.07 -4.71
C ASN A 271 5.87 -9.77 -5.10
N TYR A 272 4.93 -9.91 -4.16
CA TYR A 272 3.59 -10.44 -4.42
C TYR A 272 2.83 -9.61 -5.48
N VAL A 273 2.82 -8.28 -5.33
CA VAL A 273 2.13 -7.35 -6.23
C VAL A 273 2.79 -7.30 -7.62
N ILE A 274 4.13 -7.30 -7.71
CA ILE A 274 4.84 -7.33 -8.99
C ILE A 274 4.53 -8.62 -9.76
N ARG A 275 4.62 -9.79 -9.11
CA ARG A 275 4.30 -11.08 -9.74
C ARG A 275 2.84 -11.16 -10.17
N PHE A 276 1.92 -10.56 -9.43
CA PHE A 276 0.52 -10.42 -9.86
C PHE A 276 0.39 -9.65 -11.18
N PHE A 277 1.02 -8.47 -11.30
CA PHE A 277 0.95 -7.67 -12.54
C PHE A 277 1.65 -8.34 -13.72
N LEU A 278 2.77 -9.03 -13.49
CA LEU A 278 3.44 -9.87 -14.50
C LEU A 278 2.51 -10.99 -15.01
N THR A 279 1.79 -11.66 -14.11
CA THR A 279 0.86 -12.74 -14.45
C THR A 279 -0.31 -12.25 -15.30
N ILE A 280 -0.81 -11.03 -15.07
CA ILE A 280 -1.99 -10.50 -15.76
C ILE A 280 -1.75 -10.06 -17.21
N ARG A 281 -0.48 -9.90 -17.65
CA ARG A 281 -0.01 -9.64 -19.04
C ARG A 281 -0.80 -8.57 -19.84
N PRO A 282 -0.09 -7.57 -20.36
CA PRO A 282 -0.26 -6.13 -20.09
C PRO A 282 -1.68 -5.51 -20.15
N LYS A 283 -2.74 -6.20 -19.70
CA LYS A 283 -4.13 -5.69 -19.65
C LYS A 283 -4.37 -4.50 -18.72
N ILE A 284 -3.47 -4.28 -17.75
CA ILE A 284 -3.62 -3.21 -16.73
C ILE A 284 -2.47 -2.21 -16.81
N LEU A 285 -1.23 -2.69 -16.89
CA LEU A 285 -0.05 -1.85 -16.74
C LEU A 285 0.99 -2.18 -17.80
N ARG A 286 1.45 -1.15 -18.52
CA ARG A 286 2.49 -1.31 -19.55
C ARG A 286 3.83 -1.60 -18.90
N GLY A 287 4.56 -2.60 -19.42
CA GLY A 287 5.82 -3.09 -18.83
C GLY A 287 6.87 -2.00 -18.59
N PHE A 288 6.96 -0.98 -19.45
CA PHE A 288 7.87 0.16 -19.24
C PHE A 288 7.57 0.96 -17.96
N LYS A 289 6.29 1.13 -17.58
CA LYS A 289 5.93 1.78 -16.30
C LYS A 289 6.28 0.91 -15.10
N MET A 290 6.13 -0.42 -15.20
CA MET A 290 6.60 -1.34 -14.17
C MET A 290 8.11 -1.22 -13.96
N ILE A 291 8.91 -1.24 -15.04
CA ILE A 291 10.37 -1.07 -14.97
C ILE A 291 10.73 0.25 -14.28
N LYS A 292 10.01 1.35 -14.54
CA LYS A 292 10.24 2.63 -13.85
C LYS A 292 10.08 2.49 -12.32
N VAL A 293 9.03 1.81 -11.84
CA VAL A 293 8.84 1.55 -10.40
C VAL A 293 9.97 0.68 -9.86
N VAL A 294 10.25 -0.46 -10.49
CA VAL A 294 11.29 -1.41 -10.04
C VAL A 294 12.67 -0.74 -9.98
N SER A 295 12.98 0.10 -10.97
CA SER A 295 14.22 0.88 -11.01
C SER A 295 14.35 1.91 -9.88
N MET A 296 13.23 2.39 -9.31
CA MET A 296 13.22 3.30 -8.16
C MET A 296 13.41 2.55 -6.82
N VAL A 297 13.03 1.27 -6.74
CA VAL A 297 13.30 0.40 -5.58
C VAL A 297 14.75 -0.07 -5.58
N GLY A 298 15.29 -0.36 -6.76
CA GLY A 298 16.58 -1.03 -6.93
C GLY A 298 16.49 -2.52 -6.62
N VAL A 299 17.60 -3.23 -6.82
CA VAL A 299 17.71 -4.66 -6.49
C VAL A 299 18.09 -4.81 -5.01
N ASN A 300 17.21 -5.44 -4.23
CA ASN A 300 17.42 -5.72 -2.80
C ASN A 300 17.33 -7.23 -2.48
N SER A 301 16.87 -8.04 -3.42
CA SER A 301 16.71 -9.50 -3.33
C SER A 301 17.00 -10.17 -4.68
N THR A 302 17.16 -11.50 -4.69
CA THR A 302 17.22 -12.28 -5.95
C THR A 302 15.89 -12.23 -6.71
N HIS A 303 14.76 -12.17 -6.00
CA HIS A 303 13.43 -12.06 -6.58
C HIS A 303 13.27 -10.78 -7.41
N ASP A 304 13.93 -9.67 -7.06
CA ASP A 304 13.92 -8.44 -7.87
C ASP A 304 14.61 -8.65 -9.23
N ILE A 305 15.66 -9.48 -9.27
CA ILE A 305 16.36 -9.83 -10.51
C ILE A 305 15.51 -10.76 -11.38
N GLU A 306 14.85 -11.75 -10.77
CA GLU A 306 13.87 -12.62 -11.45
C GLU A 306 12.73 -11.79 -12.05
N ASN A 307 12.10 -10.92 -11.25
CA ASN A 307 11.02 -10.03 -11.69
C ASN A 307 11.48 -9.09 -12.83
N LEU A 308 12.73 -8.61 -12.80
CA LEU A 308 13.32 -7.82 -13.88
C LEU A 308 13.48 -8.66 -15.16
N CYS A 309 13.96 -9.90 -15.06
CA CYS A 309 14.06 -10.80 -16.22
C CYS A 309 12.69 -11.12 -16.81
N ASP A 310 11.68 -11.40 -15.99
CA ASP A 310 10.30 -11.61 -16.44
C ASP A 310 9.75 -10.35 -17.15
N LEU A 311 10.05 -9.15 -16.63
CA LEU A 311 9.68 -7.88 -17.27
C LEU A 311 10.29 -7.70 -18.67
N ALA A 312 11.43 -8.32 -18.99
CA ALA A 312 12.01 -8.24 -20.33
C ALA A 312 11.08 -8.83 -21.40
N THR A 313 10.30 -9.85 -21.03
CA THR A 313 9.31 -10.48 -21.92
C THR A 313 8.09 -9.60 -22.21
N VAL A 314 7.80 -8.62 -21.34
CA VAL A 314 6.62 -7.73 -21.43
C VAL A 314 6.98 -6.33 -21.93
N ALA A 315 8.18 -5.84 -21.61
CA ALA A 315 8.62 -4.47 -21.88
C ALA A 315 9.75 -4.36 -22.92
N GLY A 316 10.30 -5.48 -23.38
CA GLY A 316 11.53 -5.56 -24.15
C GLY A 316 12.79 -5.65 -23.28
N PRO A 317 13.89 -6.23 -23.80
CA PRO A 317 15.08 -6.53 -23.01
C PRO A 317 15.94 -5.30 -22.69
N ALA A 318 16.02 -4.32 -23.60
CA ALA A 318 16.94 -3.19 -23.44
C ALA A 318 16.68 -2.34 -22.18
N PRO A 319 15.44 -1.92 -21.82
CA PRO A 319 15.19 -1.16 -20.59
C PRO A 319 15.50 -1.97 -19.31
N VAL A 320 15.33 -3.30 -19.35
CA VAL A 320 15.68 -4.19 -18.24
C VAL A 320 17.19 -4.31 -18.08
N ILE A 321 17.91 -4.56 -19.17
CA ILE A 321 19.38 -4.70 -19.16
C ILE A 321 20.05 -3.39 -18.71
N VAL A 322 19.52 -2.24 -19.11
CA VAL A 322 19.94 -0.92 -18.59
C VAL A 322 19.78 -0.84 -17.06
N CYS A 323 18.63 -1.25 -16.53
CA CYS A 323 18.37 -1.24 -15.09
C CYS A 323 19.26 -2.24 -14.31
N LEU A 324 19.44 -3.45 -14.85
CA LEU A 324 20.36 -4.44 -14.29
C LEU A 324 21.80 -3.93 -14.31
N GLY A 325 22.25 -3.29 -15.40
CA GLY A 325 23.59 -2.71 -15.54
C GLY A 325 23.85 -1.59 -14.53
N TRP A 326 22.85 -0.75 -14.26
CA TRP A 326 22.91 0.26 -13.21
C TRP A 326 23.07 -0.37 -11.82
N ASN A 327 22.23 -1.35 -11.47
CA ASN A 327 22.29 -2.04 -10.17
C ASN A 327 23.59 -2.85 -10.00
N MET A 328 24.06 -3.51 -11.06
CA MET A 328 25.34 -4.21 -11.14
C MET A 328 26.52 -3.29 -10.81
N PHE A 329 26.49 -2.04 -11.30
CA PHE A 329 27.56 -1.09 -11.07
C PHE A 329 27.50 -0.45 -9.67
N GLN A 330 26.28 -0.15 -9.18
CA GLN A 330 26.13 0.48 -7.87
C GLN A 330 26.34 -0.49 -6.69
N SER A 331 25.84 -1.73 -6.76
CA SER A 331 25.90 -2.71 -5.67
C SER A 331 27.02 -3.73 -5.82
N LYS A 332 27.93 -3.80 -4.84
CA LYS A 332 28.95 -4.86 -4.75
C LYS A 332 28.34 -6.25 -4.49
N VAL A 333 27.19 -6.30 -3.80
CA VAL A 333 26.51 -7.54 -3.42
C VAL A 333 25.82 -8.14 -4.65
N TRP A 334 25.07 -7.32 -5.39
CA TRP A 334 24.27 -7.78 -6.52
C TRP A 334 25.02 -7.82 -7.86
N HIS A 335 26.25 -7.29 -7.91
CA HIS A 335 27.09 -7.24 -9.12
C HIS A 335 27.05 -8.53 -9.95
N ARG A 336 27.40 -9.67 -9.36
CA ARG A 336 27.51 -10.95 -10.07
C ARG A 336 26.15 -11.46 -10.57
N SER A 337 25.10 -11.33 -9.74
CA SER A 337 23.75 -11.78 -10.09
C SER A 337 23.11 -10.91 -11.18
N CYS A 338 23.21 -9.59 -11.07
CA CYS A 338 22.74 -8.66 -12.10
C CYS A 338 23.50 -8.86 -13.42
N PHE A 339 24.83 -9.06 -13.37
CA PHE A 339 25.61 -9.36 -14.56
C PHE A 339 25.19 -10.69 -15.20
N SER A 340 25.03 -11.76 -14.42
CA SER A 340 24.55 -13.06 -14.92
C SER A 340 23.18 -12.95 -15.60
N ALA A 341 22.27 -12.14 -15.05
CA ALA A 341 20.96 -11.86 -15.64
C ALA A 341 21.07 -11.07 -16.97
N ILE A 342 21.96 -10.07 -17.06
CA ILE A 342 22.26 -9.39 -18.32
C ILE A 342 22.75 -10.39 -19.37
N LEU A 343 23.63 -11.33 -18.99
CA LEU A 343 24.11 -12.36 -19.91
C LEU A 343 23.00 -13.30 -20.37
N GLN A 344 22.15 -13.76 -19.45
CA GLN A 344 21.01 -14.62 -19.79
C GLN A 344 20.09 -13.94 -20.80
N LEU A 345 19.74 -12.68 -20.57
CA LEU A 345 18.92 -11.89 -21.49
C LEU A 345 19.65 -11.62 -22.82
N ALA A 346 20.95 -11.34 -22.81
CA ALA A 346 21.73 -11.18 -24.05
C ALA A 346 21.76 -12.46 -24.91
N ASN A 347 21.83 -13.64 -24.28
CA ASN A 347 21.72 -14.92 -25.00
C ASN A 347 20.29 -15.16 -25.54
N GLN A 348 19.27 -14.81 -24.75
CA GLN A 348 17.86 -15.00 -25.12
C GLN A 348 17.42 -14.08 -26.27
N TYR A 349 18.01 -12.89 -26.37
CA TYR A 349 17.66 -11.84 -27.34
C TYR A 349 18.81 -11.52 -28.31
N ASP A 350 19.64 -12.51 -28.67
CA ASP A 350 20.85 -12.33 -29.51
C ASP A 350 20.57 -11.70 -30.90
N SER A 351 19.36 -11.87 -31.43
CA SER A 351 18.91 -11.29 -32.69
C SER A 351 18.55 -9.80 -32.62
N ASP A 352 18.49 -9.20 -31.43
CA ASP A 352 18.18 -7.78 -31.23
C ASP A 352 19.45 -6.93 -31.47
N THR A 353 19.48 -6.23 -32.61
CA THR A 353 20.63 -5.42 -33.02
C THR A 353 20.87 -4.23 -32.10
N ASP A 354 19.80 -3.57 -31.64
CA ASP A 354 19.89 -2.37 -30.82
C ASP A 354 20.42 -2.73 -29.41
N LEU A 355 19.96 -3.86 -28.88
CA LEU A 355 20.49 -4.43 -27.65
C LEU A 355 21.98 -4.80 -27.80
N ARG A 356 22.35 -5.43 -28.91
CA ARG A 356 23.73 -5.84 -29.17
C ARG A 356 24.66 -4.62 -29.29
N GLU A 357 24.27 -3.57 -30.00
CA GLU A 357 25.03 -2.32 -30.06
C GLU A 357 25.17 -1.66 -28.69
N TRP A 358 24.08 -1.62 -27.89
CA TRP A 358 24.12 -1.09 -26.53
C TRP A 358 25.08 -1.87 -25.63
N LEU A 359 25.07 -3.21 -25.70
CA LEU A 359 25.97 -4.07 -24.92
C LEU A 359 27.42 -3.92 -25.36
N ILE A 360 27.69 -3.76 -26.65
CA ILE A 360 29.05 -3.48 -27.16
C ILE A 360 29.58 -2.17 -26.56
N HIS A 361 28.78 -1.10 -26.60
CA HIS A 361 29.15 0.19 -26.01
C HIS A 361 29.34 0.09 -24.49
N PHE A 362 28.43 -0.61 -23.79
CA PHE A 362 28.53 -0.83 -22.35
C PHE A 362 29.82 -1.56 -21.95
N ILE A 363 30.18 -2.65 -22.64
CA ILE A 363 31.42 -3.40 -22.38
C ILE A 363 32.65 -2.50 -22.60
N LYS A 364 32.68 -1.73 -23.69
CA LYS A 364 33.76 -0.78 -23.98
C LYS A 364 33.92 0.26 -22.87
N LEU A 365 32.81 0.85 -22.40
CA LEU A 365 32.82 1.78 -21.28
C LEU A 365 33.27 1.12 -19.95
N LEU A 366 32.93 -0.15 -19.70
CA LEU A 366 33.42 -0.87 -18.52
C LEU A 366 34.95 -1.04 -18.54
N PHE A 367 35.56 -1.31 -19.69
CA PHE A 367 37.01 -1.31 -19.84
C PHE A 367 37.62 0.08 -19.64
N MET A 368 37.00 1.13 -20.18
CA MET A 368 37.43 2.51 -19.92
C MET A 368 37.33 2.88 -18.44
N PHE A 369 36.31 2.39 -17.72
CA PHE A 369 36.21 2.57 -16.27
C PHE A 369 37.39 1.91 -15.55
N VAL A 370 37.70 0.65 -15.87
CA VAL A 370 38.87 -0.05 -15.32
C VAL A 370 40.14 0.78 -15.54
N SER A 371 40.36 1.32 -16.74
CA SER A 371 41.52 2.17 -16.99
C SER A 371 41.50 3.50 -16.20
N LEU A 372 40.34 4.13 -16.04
CA LEU A 372 40.19 5.34 -15.22
C LEU A 372 40.38 5.08 -13.71
N THR A 373 40.05 3.88 -13.20
CA THR A 373 40.27 3.54 -11.78
C THR A 373 41.74 3.58 -11.37
N VAL A 374 42.64 3.17 -12.28
CA VAL A 374 44.09 3.21 -12.09
C VAL A 374 44.58 4.65 -12.05
N LEU A 375 44.30 5.44 -13.10
CA LEU A 375 44.75 6.83 -13.18
C LEU A 375 44.23 7.72 -12.05
N ARG A 376 43.02 7.46 -11.54
CA ARG A 376 42.39 8.25 -10.47
C ARG A 376 42.55 7.64 -9.07
N GLY A 377 43.19 6.48 -8.93
CA GLY A 377 43.41 5.78 -7.65
C GLY A 377 42.13 5.52 -6.85
N LYS A 378 41.03 5.16 -7.52
CA LYS A 378 39.68 5.07 -6.91
C LYS A 378 38.87 3.90 -7.45
N TYR A 379 38.06 3.31 -6.58
CA TYR A 379 37.11 2.23 -6.89
C TYR A 379 37.73 0.91 -7.38
N GLU A 380 38.98 0.61 -6.99
CA GLU A 380 39.69 -0.64 -7.35
C GLU A 380 38.85 -1.91 -7.17
N GLN A 381 38.11 -2.05 -6.06
CA GLN A 381 37.24 -3.20 -5.82
C GLN A 381 36.11 -3.34 -6.86
N ARG A 382 35.61 -2.23 -7.44
CA ARG A 382 34.65 -2.28 -8.56
C ARG A 382 35.37 -2.72 -9.84
N ALA A 383 36.59 -2.25 -10.08
CA ALA A 383 37.39 -2.69 -11.23
C ALA A 383 37.69 -4.19 -11.19
N VAL A 384 38.08 -4.76 -10.03
CA VAL A 384 38.26 -6.22 -9.86
C VAL A 384 36.98 -6.99 -10.21
N LEU A 385 35.83 -6.58 -9.67
CA LEU A 385 34.54 -7.23 -9.96
C LEU A 385 34.17 -7.15 -11.45
N ILE A 386 34.43 -6.01 -12.10
CA ILE A 386 34.21 -5.82 -13.53
C ILE A 386 35.16 -6.71 -14.34
N CYS A 387 36.45 -6.80 -13.99
CA CYS A 387 37.40 -7.70 -14.64
C CYS A 387 36.97 -9.18 -14.50
N GLU A 388 36.54 -9.61 -13.31
CA GLU A 388 36.02 -10.97 -13.08
C GLU A 388 34.79 -11.28 -13.94
N SER A 389 33.83 -10.36 -13.98
CA SER A 389 32.60 -10.48 -14.79
C SER A 389 32.91 -10.51 -16.29
N LEU A 390 33.74 -9.59 -16.78
CA LEU A 390 34.15 -9.54 -18.19
C LEU A 390 35.03 -10.74 -18.59
N ALA A 391 35.84 -11.30 -17.68
CA ALA A 391 36.58 -12.54 -17.95
C ALA A 391 35.65 -13.74 -18.12
N ARG A 392 34.61 -13.88 -17.26
CA ARG A 392 33.56 -14.90 -17.44
C ARG A 392 32.89 -14.82 -18.81
N LEU A 393 32.72 -13.61 -19.36
CA LEU A 393 32.15 -13.42 -20.70
C LEU A 393 32.98 -14.05 -21.82
N MET A 394 34.32 -14.13 -21.68
CA MET A 394 35.16 -14.79 -22.69
C MET A 394 34.90 -16.31 -22.80
N HIS A 395 34.35 -16.90 -21.75
CA HIS A 395 33.95 -18.31 -21.69
C HIS A 395 32.45 -18.52 -22.00
N GLY A 396 31.71 -17.45 -22.28
CA GLY A 396 30.29 -17.49 -22.64
C GLY A 396 30.04 -17.94 -24.08
N GLY A 397 28.81 -18.35 -24.36
CA GLY A 397 28.40 -18.91 -25.66
C GLY A 397 28.28 -17.92 -26.82
N LEU A 398 28.37 -16.61 -26.60
CA LEU A 398 28.16 -15.57 -27.62
C LEU A 398 29.48 -15.14 -28.28
N PRO A 399 29.74 -15.49 -29.56
CA PRO A 399 31.03 -15.23 -30.19
C PRO A 399 31.34 -13.73 -30.35
N TRP A 400 30.31 -12.91 -30.60
CA TRP A 400 30.49 -11.47 -30.73
C TRP A 400 30.84 -10.82 -29.40
N VAL A 401 30.23 -11.25 -28.28
CA VAL A 401 30.57 -10.71 -26.95
C VAL A 401 32.01 -11.05 -26.60
N ARG A 402 32.42 -12.30 -26.84
CA ARG A 402 33.82 -12.73 -26.64
C ARG A 402 34.78 -11.87 -27.45
N ARG A 403 34.50 -11.61 -28.74
CA ARG A 403 35.32 -10.72 -29.58
C ARG A 403 35.35 -9.30 -29.02
N THR A 404 34.22 -8.72 -28.66
CA THR A 404 34.14 -7.37 -28.07
C THR A 404 34.95 -7.26 -26.79
N VAL A 405 34.90 -8.25 -25.90
CA VAL A 405 35.70 -8.29 -24.68
C VAL A 405 37.19 -8.38 -24.99
N MET A 406 37.61 -9.27 -25.89
CA MET A 406 39.02 -9.43 -26.27
C MET A 406 39.61 -8.17 -26.91
N VAL A 407 38.88 -7.55 -27.84
CA VAL A 407 39.30 -6.30 -28.51
C VAL A 407 39.32 -5.11 -27.54
N SER A 408 38.31 -5.00 -26.67
CA SER A 408 38.26 -3.93 -25.66
C SER A 408 39.34 -4.10 -24.59
N ALA A 409 39.67 -5.33 -24.20
CA ALA A 409 40.77 -5.62 -23.29
C ALA A 409 42.13 -5.26 -23.92
N ALA A 410 42.34 -5.60 -25.19
CA ALA A 410 43.54 -5.21 -25.92
C ALA A 410 43.68 -3.69 -26.08
N SER A 411 42.59 -2.98 -26.39
CA SER A 411 42.61 -1.50 -26.44
C SER A 411 42.86 -0.86 -25.06
N ALA A 412 42.26 -1.41 -24.00
CA ALA A 412 42.52 -0.96 -22.63
C ALA A 412 43.99 -1.16 -22.25
N TRP A 413 44.56 -2.33 -22.56
CA TRP A 413 45.98 -2.61 -22.34
C TRP A 413 46.90 -1.65 -23.11
N ALA A 414 46.61 -1.43 -24.40
CA ALA A 414 47.35 -0.50 -25.25
C ALA A 414 47.31 0.97 -24.78
N SER A 415 46.33 1.35 -23.95
CA SER A 415 46.28 2.67 -23.29
C SER A 415 47.29 2.85 -22.14
N GLY A 416 48.02 1.79 -21.77
CA GLY A 416 49.03 1.80 -20.69
C GLY A 416 48.47 2.01 -19.27
N SER A 417 47.14 2.05 -19.11
CA SER A 417 46.46 2.51 -17.90
C SER A 417 45.69 1.39 -17.17
N THR A 418 46.14 0.14 -17.20
CA THR A 418 45.41 -1.01 -16.63
C THR A 418 45.96 -1.47 -15.26
N PRO A 419 45.16 -2.16 -14.42
CA PRO A 419 45.62 -2.66 -13.13
C PRO A 419 46.70 -3.76 -13.27
N PRO A 420 47.60 -3.94 -12.29
CA PRO A 420 48.66 -4.96 -12.36
C PRO A 420 48.17 -6.41 -12.50
N TYR A 421 46.93 -6.69 -12.10
CA TYR A 421 46.30 -8.02 -12.24
C TYR A 421 45.57 -8.22 -13.59
N PHE A 422 45.56 -7.25 -14.49
CA PHE A 422 44.70 -7.27 -15.68
C PHE A 422 44.99 -8.43 -16.63
N GLU A 423 46.27 -8.75 -16.87
CA GLU A 423 46.69 -9.89 -17.70
C GLU A 423 46.29 -11.26 -17.10
N GLN A 424 46.01 -11.33 -15.79
CA GLN A 424 45.51 -12.56 -15.15
C GLN A 424 44.05 -12.86 -15.51
N PHE A 425 43.30 -11.84 -15.93
CA PHE A 425 41.90 -11.96 -16.36
C PHE A 425 41.74 -12.07 -17.88
N PHE A 426 42.66 -11.52 -18.68
CA PHE A 426 42.50 -11.37 -20.13
C PHE A 426 43.74 -11.79 -20.92
N THR A 427 43.54 -12.67 -21.91
CA THR A 427 44.55 -12.93 -22.94
C THR A 427 44.57 -11.77 -23.94
N ILE A 428 45.62 -10.95 -23.89
CA ILE A 428 45.76 -9.76 -24.74
C ILE A 428 46.03 -10.17 -26.19
N VAL A 429 45.17 -9.73 -27.11
CA VAL A 429 45.32 -9.92 -28.56
C VAL A 429 45.91 -8.68 -29.23
N ARG A 430 46.32 -8.81 -30.50
CA ARG A 430 46.84 -7.70 -31.31
C ARG A 430 45.74 -6.81 -31.92
N GLU A 431 44.51 -7.30 -32.02
CA GLU A 431 43.37 -6.54 -32.57
C GLU A 431 42.84 -5.55 -31.53
N THR A 432 42.87 -4.26 -31.86
CA THR A 432 42.37 -3.16 -31.02
C THR A 432 41.26 -2.38 -31.75
N ASP A 433 40.31 -1.85 -31.00
CA ASP A 433 39.35 -0.87 -31.51
C ASP A 433 40.08 0.47 -31.76
N PRO A 434 40.15 0.95 -33.02
CA PRO A 434 40.88 2.17 -33.36
C PRO A 434 40.28 3.44 -32.74
N LYS A 435 38.99 3.45 -32.40
CA LYS A 435 38.33 4.61 -31.77
C LYS A 435 38.53 4.66 -30.25
N TYR A 436 38.91 3.55 -29.63
CA TYR A 436 39.04 3.45 -28.17
C TYR A 436 40.00 4.51 -27.60
N ALA A 437 41.17 4.71 -28.24
CA ALA A 437 42.16 5.66 -27.77
C ALA A 437 41.67 7.12 -27.88
N GLU A 438 40.95 7.46 -28.96
CA GLU A 438 40.36 8.79 -29.15
C GLU A 438 39.28 9.07 -28.09
N GLU A 439 38.36 8.14 -27.91
CA GLU A 439 37.28 8.22 -26.92
C GLU A 439 37.81 8.24 -25.48
N TYR A 440 38.82 7.43 -25.16
CA TYR A 440 39.46 7.43 -23.85
C TYR A 440 40.14 8.78 -23.55
N ASN A 441 40.87 9.34 -24.52
CA ASN A 441 41.46 10.68 -24.39
C ASN A 441 40.40 11.77 -24.22
N MET A 442 39.24 11.67 -24.90
CA MET A 442 38.11 12.57 -24.66
C MET A 442 37.55 12.44 -23.25
N LEU A 443 37.37 11.22 -22.72
CA LEU A 443 36.94 10.99 -21.33
C LEU A 443 37.89 11.60 -20.29
N LEU A 444 39.21 11.55 -20.53
CA LEU A 444 40.19 12.16 -19.62
C LEU A 444 40.03 13.68 -19.49
N MET A 445 39.51 14.34 -20.54
CA MET A 445 39.25 15.79 -20.56
C MET A 445 37.85 16.15 -20.02
N MET A 446 37.00 15.17 -19.72
CA MET A 446 35.65 15.38 -19.19
C MET A 446 35.61 15.30 -17.66
N ASP A 447 34.82 16.17 -17.04
CA ASP A 447 34.55 16.13 -15.59
C ASP A 447 33.53 15.03 -15.26
N ILE A 448 34.01 13.78 -15.27
CA ILE A 448 33.21 12.58 -15.05
C ILE A 448 33.19 12.20 -13.57
N ASP A 449 31.98 12.04 -13.01
CA ASP A 449 31.82 11.37 -11.72
C ASP A 449 31.92 9.83 -11.87
N MET A 450 33.09 9.32 -11.49
CA MET A 450 33.43 7.90 -11.41
C MET A 450 32.51 7.07 -10.49
N LYS A 451 31.69 7.70 -9.64
CA LYS A 451 30.67 7.00 -8.84
C LYS A 451 29.57 6.40 -9.71
N PHE A 452 29.27 7.04 -10.85
CA PHE A 452 28.13 6.74 -11.72
C PHE A 452 28.53 6.25 -13.12
N PHE A 453 29.68 6.69 -13.65
CA PHE A 453 30.25 6.15 -14.90
C PHE A 453 30.27 4.61 -14.86
N PRO A 454 29.78 3.87 -15.87
CA PRO A 454 29.62 4.24 -17.28
C PRO A 454 28.32 5.01 -17.62
N PHE A 455 27.50 5.33 -16.62
CA PHE A 455 26.28 6.10 -16.79
C PHE A 455 26.51 7.62 -16.64
N ASP A 456 25.70 8.41 -17.35
CA ASP A 456 25.73 9.87 -17.32
C ASP A 456 25.05 10.39 -16.03
N GLY A 457 25.87 10.57 -14.99
CA GLY A 457 25.43 10.99 -13.66
C GLY A 457 24.36 10.06 -13.08
N ASN A 458 23.34 10.63 -12.43
CA ASN A 458 22.25 9.85 -11.86
C ASN A 458 21.15 9.48 -12.89
N THR A 459 21.53 9.20 -14.14
CA THR A 459 20.60 8.79 -15.21
C THR A 459 20.89 7.37 -15.67
N LEU A 460 19.87 6.70 -16.23
CA LEU A 460 20.00 5.38 -16.83
C LEU A 460 20.57 5.41 -18.28
N LYS A 461 21.20 6.52 -18.69
CA LYS A 461 21.84 6.64 -20.01
C LYS A 461 23.32 6.38 -19.89
N LEU A 462 23.90 5.65 -20.84
CA LEU A 462 25.36 5.53 -20.95
C LEU A 462 25.98 6.86 -21.35
N VAL A 463 27.20 7.12 -20.89
CA VAL A 463 27.98 8.28 -21.34
C VAL A 463 28.20 8.18 -22.85
N ASN A 464 27.80 9.23 -23.56
CA ASN A 464 27.93 9.30 -25.01
C ASN A 464 29.18 10.10 -25.39
N ILE A 465 30.23 9.41 -25.79
CA ILE A 465 31.55 9.98 -26.10
C ILE A 465 31.58 10.42 -27.57
N LEU A 466 30.68 11.34 -27.94
CA LEU A 466 30.74 11.96 -29.26
C LEU A 466 31.73 13.12 -29.25
N PRO A 467 32.57 13.27 -30.29
CA PRO A 467 33.34 14.50 -30.48
C PRO A 467 32.34 15.65 -30.62
N GLN A 468 32.31 16.54 -29.62
CA GLN A 468 31.46 17.71 -29.68
C GLN A 468 31.89 18.53 -30.90
N LYS A 469 31.02 18.62 -31.92
CA LYS A 469 31.11 19.68 -32.92
C LYS A 469 31.09 20.99 -32.14
N GLN A 470 32.26 21.63 -32.03
CA GLN A 470 32.43 22.84 -31.25
C GLN A 470 31.34 23.83 -31.65
N LYS A 471 30.45 24.17 -30.71
CA LYS A 471 29.56 25.31 -30.89
C LYS A 471 30.47 26.51 -31.00
N VAL A 472 30.67 27.01 -32.22
CA VAL A 472 31.44 28.22 -32.49
C VAL A 472 30.83 29.34 -31.65
N THR A 473 31.52 29.67 -30.56
CA THR A 473 31.13 30.76 -29.67
C THR A 473 31.13 32.02 -30.51
N LYS A 474 29.95 32.56 -30.82
CA LYS A 474 29.83 33.78 -31.62
C LYS A 474 30.67 34.86 -30.97
N LEU A 475 31.71 35.30 -31.69
CA LEU A 475 32.62 36.36 -31.26
C LEU A 475 31.83 37.53 -30.67
N VAL A 476 32.12 37.85 -29.41
CA VAL A 476 31.59 39.03 -28.73
C VAL A 476 31.96 40.24 -29.58
N LYS A 477 30.95 40.93 -30.13
CA LYS A 477 31.19 42.13 -30.92
C LYS A 477 31.81 43.21 -30.03
N ILE A 478 33.02 43.62 -30.40
CA ILE A 478 33.72 44.76 -29.80
C ILE A 478 32.83 46.01 -29.91
N PRO A 479 32.59 46.76 -28.83
CA PRO A 479 31.85 48.02 -28.91
C PRO A 479 32.67 49.06 -29.67
N LYS A 480 32.11 49.64 -30.75
CA LYS A 480 32.71 50.81 -31.40
C LYS A 480 32.51 52.03 -30.51
N THR A 481 33.61 52.74 -30.24
CA THR A 481 33.63 54.04 -29.56
C THR A 481 32.94 55.12 -30.39
N SER A 482 32.06 55.91 -29.76
CA SER A 482 31.75 57.27 -30.20
C SER A 482 31.51 58.19 -29.00
N THR A 483 32.46 59.10 -28.80
CA THR A 483 32.29 60.51 -28.41
C THR A 483 31.31 60.91 -27.30
N ARG A 484 31.90 61.32 -26.15
CA ARG A 484 31.66 62.57 -25.36
C ARG A 484 30.23 63.17 -25.36
N ALA A 485 29.65 63.56 -24.21
CA ALA A 485 30.31 64.22 -23.08
C ALA A 485 29.47 64.21 -21.77
N LYS A 486 30.16 64.45 -20.64
CA LYS A 486 29.76 65.21 -19.42
C LYS A 486 28.30 65.04 -18.91
N THR A 487 27.97 64.72 -17.64
CA THR A 487 28.68 64.70 -16.34
C THR A 487 27.72 64.06 -15.27
N LEU A 488 28.00 63.89 -13.96
CA LEU A 488 29.08 64.39 -13.09
C LEU A 488 29.58 63.36 -12.01
N LYS A 489 29.02 63.37 -10.79
CA LYS A 489 29.42 62.68 -9.53
C LYS A 489 28.16 62.40 -8.70
N GLY A 490 28.11 61.42 -7.80
CA GLY A 490 29.11 60.41 -7.43
C GLY A 490 28.75 59.74 -6.08
N GLY A 491 29.55 58.75 -5.66
CA GLY A 491 29.73 58.31 -4.26
C GLY A 491 28.53 57.60 -3.58
N THR A 492 28.69 56.56 -2.75
CA THR A 492 29.92 56.00 -2.14
C THR A 492 29.68 54.52 -1.75
N LYS A 493 30.77 53.77 -1.54
CA LYS A 493 30.82 52.43 -0.87
C LYS A 493 30.34 52.57 0.60
N ALA A 494 30.04 51.56 1.43
CA ALA A 494 30.48 50.15 1.55
C ALA A 494 29.42 49.36 2.38
N LYS A 495 29.15 48.05 2.22
CA LYS A 495 29.92 46.80 2.51
C LYS A 495 30.00 46.39 4.01
N LYS A 496 29.62 45.13 4.30
CA LYS A 496 29.63 44.35 5.59
C LYS A 496 28.48 44.67 6.57
N GLY A 497 27.93 43.71 7.34
CA GLY A 497 28.12 42.25 7.31
C GLY A 497 27.55 41.50 8.55
N LYS A 498 27.48 40.15 8.46
CA LYS A 498 27.43 39.11 9.54
C LYS A 498 27.07 39.52 11.00
N LYS A 499 25.96 38.95 11.52
CA LYS A 499 25.84 38.06 12.73
C LYS A 499 24.34 37.76 12.98
N LYS A 500 23.91 36.49 13.12
CA LYS A 500 23.85 35.64 14.34
C LYS A 500 22.92 36.16 15.47
N GLY A 501 21.87 35.38 15.74
CA GLY A 501 21.43 35.04 17.11
C GLY A 501 20.08 35.61 17.57
N GLY A 502 19.33 34.80 18.34
CA GLY A 502 18.37 35.32 19.32
C GLY A 502 16.90 34.89 19.14
N THR A 503 16.52 33.86 19.89
CA THR A 503 15.21 33.72 20.57
C THR A 503 14.66 35.08 21.07
N LYS A 504 13.35 35.32 21.23
CA LYS A 504 12.43 34.62 22.17
C LYS A 504 11.04 35.28 22.09
N SER A 505 9.95 34.57 22.46
CA SER A 505 8.66 35.11 23.00
C SER A 505 7.87 36.11 22.12
N GLY A 506 6.54 36.06 21.95
CA GLY A 506 5.45 35.34 22.65
C GLY A 506 4.19 36.23 22.67
N LYS A 507 3.05 35.70 23.17
CA LYS A 507 1.72 36.39 23.34
C LYS A 507 0.95 36.71 22.04
N THR A 508 -0.11 35.95 21.70
CA THR A 508 -1.56 36.12 22.07
C THR A 508 -2.25 37.35 21.50
N LEU A 509 -3.37 37.12 20.79
CA LEU A 509 -4.64 37.88 20.73
C LEU A 509 -5.52 37.19 19.63
N THR A 510 -6.56 36.42 20.01
CA THR A 510 -8.00 36.76 20.11
C THR A 510 -8.86 36.42 18.89
N ASN A 511 -9.88 35.60 19.17
CA ASN A 511 -11.25 35.55 18.62
C ASN A 511 -11.56 36.33 17.33
N GLY A 512 -12.05 35.61 16.32
CA GLY A 512 -12.78 36.14 15.18
C GLY A 512 -13.87 35.16 14.74
N VAL A 513 -15.11 35.37 15.17
CA VAL A 513 -16.29 34.63 14.70
C VAL A 513 -16.68 35.13 13.32
N ALA A 514 -16.87 34.24 12.36
CA ALA A 514 -17.49 34.55 11.06
C ALA A 514 -18.38 33.40 10.59
N ALA A 515 -19.57 33.74 10.11
CA ALA A 515 -20.69 32.82 9.82
C ALA A 515 -20.58 32.18 8.40
N PRO A 516 -21.45 31.22 8.03
CA PRO A 516 -21.19 30.30 6.92
C PRO A 516 -21.43 30.90 5.53
N LYS A 517 -20.69 30.42 4.54
CA LYS A 517 -20.93 30.73 3.12
C LYS A 517 -22.16 29.98 2.60
N LYS A 518 -23.02 30.70 1.87
CA LYS A 518 -24.21 30.16 1.21
C LYS A 518 -23.83 29.22 0.06
N PHE A 519 -24.53 28.09 -0.02
CA PHE A 519 -24.58 27.25 -1.23
C PHE A 519 -25.31 27.98 -2.36
N SER A 520 -24.85 27.77 -3.59
CA SER A 520 -25.57 28.10 -4.83
C SER A 520 -25.67 26.83 -5.68
N GLY A 521 -26.88 26.27 -5.82
CA GLY A 521 -27.10 25.06 -6.60
C GLY A 521 -26.96 25.30 -8.12
N PRO A 522 -26.70 24.25 -8.92
CA PRO A 522 -26.65 24.36 -10.37
C PRO A 522 -28.05 24.59 -10.96
N LYS A 523 -28.14 25.40 -12.02
CA LYS A 523 -29.36 25.56 -12.81
C LYS A 523 -29.47 24.42 -13.81
N THR A 524 -30.67 23.86 -13.93
CA THR A 524 -31.09 23.02 -15.06
C THR A 524 -31.04 23.81 -16.37
N ILE A 525 -30.66 23.13 -17.46
CA ILE A 525 -30.94 23.51 -18.85
C ILE A 525 -31.56 22.26 -19.52
N ALA A 526 -32.51 22.52 -20.42
CA ALA A 526 -33.37 21.53 -21.09
C ALA A 526 -32.66 20.67 -22.14
#